data_AF-A0A2M6WNJ3-F1
#
_entry.id   AF-A0A2M6WNJ3-F1
#
_cell.length_a   1.000
_cell.length_b   1.000
_cell.length_c   1.000
_cell.angle_alpha   90.00
_cell.angle_beta   90.00
_cell.angle_gamma   90.00
#
_symmetry.space_group_name_H-M   'P 1'
#
loop_
_entity.id
_entity.type
_entity.pdbx_description
1 polymer ?
#
loop_
_entity_poly.entity_id
_entity_poly.type
_entity_poly.pdbx_seq_one_letter_code
_entity_poly.pdbx_strand_id
1 'polypeptide(L)'
;MRIWDVEPKYLCRKHLLAEHRELHGLWNILTKHGGKGGYSHHPETRRWVGKTSALYNRHEALIREFIRRGYHHYTPLDKKLARGKAVQDSFINTIPEQKLILQNKGCDCLVKPFKASLKNAIIKLT
;
A
#
# COMPACT_ATOMS: atom_id res chain seq x y z
N MET A 1 -9.16 6.24 1.85
CA MET A 1 -8.08 5.79 0.95
C MET A 1 -6.97 5.12 1.72
N ARG A 2 -6.48 3.97 1.22
CA ARG A 2 -5.32 3.29 1.81
C ARG A 2 -4.56 2.53 0.74
N ILE A 3 -3.23 2.67 0.76
CA ILE A 3 -2.29 1.82 0.03
C ILE A 3 -1.44 1.11 1.08
N TRP A 4 -1.41 -0.22 1.03
CA TRP A 4 -0.69 -1.01 2.02
C TRP A 4 0.78 -1.10 1.62
N ASP A 5 1.69 -0.97 2.57
CA ASP A 5 3.12 -1.23 2.34
C ASP A 5 3.46 -2.72 2.55
N VAL A 6 2.46 -3.54 2.92
CA VAL A 6 2.54 -5.01 3.01
C VAL A 6 2.55 -5.61 1.60
N GLU A 7 3.33 -6.68 1.38
CA GLU A 7 3.36 -7.39 0.09
C GLU A 7 1.95 -7.90 -0.31
N PRO A 8 1.53 -7.73 -1.58
CA PRO A 8 0.18 -8.09 -2.05
C PRO A 8 -0.23 -9.54 -1.79
N LYS A 9 0.72 -10.48 -1.79
CA LYS A 9 0.47 -11.90 -1.52
C LYS A 9 -0.16 -12.19 -0.16
N TYR A 10 -0.01 -11.27 0.80
CA TYR A 10 -0.63 -11.38 2.13
C TYR A 10 -2.02 -10.75 2.23
N LEU A 11 -2.47 -10.02 1.20
CA LEU A 11 -3.79 -9.38 1.21
C LEU A 11 -4.87 -10.36 0.76
N CYS A 12 -6.01 -10.40 1.45
CA CYS A 12 -7.19 -11.12 0.97
C CYS A 12 -7.74 -10.45 -0.31
N ARG A 13 -8.64 -11.14 -1.02
CA ARG A 13 -9.27 -10.62 -2.25
C ARG A 13 -9.85 -9.22 -2.06
N LYS A 14 -10.60 -9.00 -0.97
CA LYS A 14 -11.25 -7.71 -0.67
C LYS A 14 -10.23 -6.57 -0.56
N HIS A 15 -9.16 -6.77 0.22
CA HIS A 15 -8.15 -5.73 0.42
C HIS A 15 -7.28 -5.50 -0.81
N LEU A 16 -6.98 -6.55 -1.57
CA LEU A 16 -6.22 -6.44 -2.82
C LEU A 16 -6.98 -5.63 -3.88
N LEU A 17 -8.26 -5.93 -4.10
CA LEU A 17 -9.13 -5.19 -5.03
C LEU A 17 -9.39 -3.75 -4.55
N ALA A 18 -9.63 -3.56 -3.24
CA ALA A 18 -9.84 -2.23 -2.68
C ALA A 18 -8.59 -1.35 -2.84
N GLU A 19 -7.40 -1.88 -2.53
CA GLU A 19 -6.15 -1.16 -2.72
C GLU A 19 -5.92 -0.78 -4.18
N HIS A 20 -6.15 -1.70 -5.13
CA HIS A 20 -6.01 -1.40 -6.56
C HIS A 20 -6.91 -0.23 -6.99
N ARG A 21 -8.18 -0.23 -6.57
CA ARG A 21 -9.12 0.87 -6.83
C ARG A 21 -8.66 2.20 -6.22
N GLU A 22 -8.26 2.19 -4.95
CA GLU A 22 -7.79 3.41 -4.25
C GLU A 22 -6.51 3.95 -4.89
N LEU A 23 -5.60 3.06 -5.31
CA LEU A 23 -4.38 3.42 -6.01
C LEU A 23 -4.67 4.16 -7.31
N HIS A 24 -5.64 3.71 -8.11
CA HIS A 24 -6.06 4.42 -9.33
C HIS A 24 -6.59 5.82 -9.04
N GLY A 25 -7.38 5.98 -7.98
CA GLY A 25 -7.84 7.30 -7.53
C GLY A 25 -6.67 8.22 -7.19
N LEU A 26 -5.72 7.73 -6.39
CA LEU A 26 -4.52 8.48 -6.02
C LEU A 26 -3.65 8.82 -7.23
N TRP A 27 -3.45 7.88 -8.15
CA TRP A 27 -2.71 8.08 -9.40
C TRP A 27 -3.28 9.23 -10.22
N ASN A 28 -4.60 9.27 -10.41
CA ASN A 28 -5.26 10.35 -11.15
C ASN A 28 -5.09 11.71 -10.46
N ILE A 29 -5.21 11.76 -9.12
CA ILE A 29 -4.97 13.01 -8.37
C ILE A 29 -3.55 13.54 -8.66
N LEU A 30 -2.54 12.67 -8.59
CA LEU A 30 -1.15 13.08 -8.77
C LEU A 30 -0.75 13.36 -10.22
N THR A 31 -1.35 12.66 -11.20
CA THR A 31 -0.89 12.71 -12.60
C THR A 31 -1.78 13.52 -13.53
N LYS A 32 -3.10 13.56 -13.29
CA LYS A 32 -4.06 14.27 -14.14
C LYS A 32 -4.52 15.59 -13.53
N HIS A 33 -4.64 15.64 -12.20
CA HIS A 33 -5.17 16.81 -11.49
C HIS A 33 -4.10 17.67 -10.79
N GLY A 34 -2.81 17.40 -11.07
CA GLY A 34 -1.70 18.18 -10.53
C GLY A 34 -1.63 18.21 -9.00
N GLY A 35 -2.11 17.15 -8.33
CA GLY A 35 -2.14 17.06 -6.88
C GLY A 35 -3.22 17.92 -6.20
N LYS A 36 -4.29 18.29 -6.92
CA LYS A 36 -5.38 19.16 -6.40
C LYS A 36 -6.74 18.46 -6.45
N GLY A 37 -7.64 18.87 -5.56
CA GLY A 37 -9.03 18.42 -5.51
C GLY A 37 -9.23 17.03 -4.90
N GLY A 38 -10.49 16.70 -4.60
CA GLY A 38 -10.87 15.43 -4.00
C GLY A 38 -10.08 15.13 -2.72
N TYR A 39 -9.44 13.96 -2.68
CA TYR A 39 -8.63 13.52 -1.56
C TYR A 39 -7.17 14.02 -1.59
N SER A 40 -6.84 15.09 -2.32
CA SER A 40 -5.46 15.60 -2.43
C SER A 40 -4.76 15.87 -1.09
N HIS A 41 -5.52 16.31 -0.09
CA HIS A 41 -5.02 16.60 1.27
C HIS A 41 -4.99 15.38 2.20
N HIS A 42 -5.52 14.24 1.77
CA HIS A 42 -5.53 13.02 2.58
C HIS A 42 -4.08 12.60 2.87
N PRO A 43 -3.74 12.16 4.11
CA PRO A 43 -2.37 11.75 4.46
C PRO A 43 -1.81 10.69 3.52
N GLU A 44 -2.66 9.74 3.09
CA GLU A 44 -2.33 8.76 2.07
C GLU A 44 -1.91 9.45 0.77
N THR A 45 -2.69 10.37 0.20
CA THR A 45 -2.27 11.05 -1.04
C THR A 45 -0.98 11.84 -0.88
N ARG A 46 -0.83 12.57 0.23
CA ARG A 46 0.33 13.42 0.49
C ARG A 46 1.64 12.65 0.52
N ARG A 47 1.70 11.44 1.10
CA ARG A 47 2.95 10.66 1.17
C ARG A 47 3.47 10.19 -0.19
N TRP A 48 2.66 10.25 -1.25
CA TRP A 48 3.02 9.83 -2.61
C TRP A 48 3.36 11.01 -3.54
N VAL A 49 3.24 12.26 -3.09
CA VAL A 49 3.64 13.43 -3.86
C VAL A 49 5.13 13.34 -4.22
N GLY A 50 5.44 13.47 -5.52
CA GLY A 50 6.80 13.30 -6.04
C GLY A 50 7.30 11.85 -6.13
N LYS A 51 6.41 10.85 -5.95
CA LYS A 51 6.75 9.42 -5.93
C LYS A 51 5.84 8.58 -6.84
N THR A 52 5.42 9.09 -7.99
CA THR A 52 4.54 8.34 -8.90
C THR A 52 5.26 7.13 -9.51
N SER A 53 6.59 7.14 -9.61
CA SER A 53 7.38 5.95 -9.97
C SER A 53 7.21 4.81 -8.95
N ALA A 54 7.30 5.11 -7.65
CA ALA A 54 7.01 4.14 -6.59
C ALA A 54 5.57 3.63 -6.65
N LEU A 55 4.61 4.52 -6.91
CA LEU A 55 3.19 4.16 -7.00
C LEU A 55 2.89 3.22 -8.17
N TYR A 56 3.52 3.48 -9.32
CA TYR A 56 3.49 2.59 -10.48
C TYR A 56 4.03 1.20 -10.11
N ASN A 57 5.20 1.13 -9.46
CA ASN A 57 5.78 -0.14 -9.03
C ASN A 57 4.85 -0.90 -8.06
N ARG A 58 4.14 -0.19 -7.17
CA ARG A 58 3.14 -0.78 -6.30
C ARG A 58 1.96 -1.35 -7.09
N HIS A 59 1.45 -0.63 -8.09
CA HIS A 59 0.41 -1.11 -8.99
C HIS A 59 0.83 -2.41 -9.71
N GLU A 60 2.04 -2.45 -10.27
CA GLU A 60 2.56 -3.66 -10.93
C GLU A 60 2.68 -4.84 -9.96
N ALA A 61 2.99 -4.59 -8.68
CA ALA A 61 2.99 -5.64 -7.66
C ALA A 61 1.58 -6.20 -7.39
N LEU A 62 0.55 -5.34 -7.39
CA LEU A 62 -0.85 -5.77 -7.29
C LEU A 62 -1.26 -6.59 -8.51
N ILE A 63 -0.87 -6.17 -9.72
CA ILE A 63 -1.17 -6.92 -10.95
C ILE A 63 -0.51 -8.29 -10.95
N ARG A 64 0.77 -8.39 -10.57
CA ARG A 64 1.44 -9.69 -10.47
C ARG A 64 0.67 -10.64 -9.56
N GLU A 65 0.13 -10.13 -8.46
CA GLU A 65 -0.70 -10.92 -7.56
C GLU A 65 -2.08 -11.24 -8.12
N PHE A 66 -2.71 -10.34 -8.88
CA PHE A 66 -3.93 -10.62 -9.64
C PHE A 66 -3.72 -11.77 -10.62
N ILE A 67 -2.68 -11.70 -11.45
CA ILE A 67 -2.34 -12.74 -12.44
C ILE A 67 -2.10 -14.07 -11.73
N ARG A 68 -1.33 -14.06 -10.64
CA ARG A 68 -1.05 -15.27 -9.84
C ARG A 68 -2.34 -15.92 -9.28
N ARG A 69 -3.37 -15.13 -8.99
CA ARG A 69 -4.68 -15.60 -8.51
C ARG A 69 -5.69 -15.88 -9.64
N GLY A 70 -5.28 -15.77 -10.90
CA GLY A 70 -6.15 -15.97 -12.06
C GLY A 70 -7.13 -14.83 -12.33
N TYR A 71 -6.87 -13.62 -11.83
CA TYR A 71 -7.68 -12.45 -12.17
C TYR A 71 -7.16 -11.80 -13.44
N HIS A 72 -8.09 -11.37 -14.29
CA HIS A 72 -7.76 -10.55 -15.44
C HIS A 72 -7.69 -9.07 -15.04
N HIS A 73 -6.71 -8.35 -15.57
CA HIS A 73 -6.49 -6.93 -15.31
C HIS A 73 -6.48 -6.16 -16.63
N TYR A 74 -7.28 -5.08 -16.70
CA TYR A 74 -7.52 -4.33 -17.94
C TYR A 74 -7.29 -2.82 -17.81
N THR A 75 -6.71 -2.37 -16.69
CA THR A 75 -6.54 -0.94 -16.39
C THR A 75 -5.07 -0.61 -16.10
N PRO A 76 -4.14 -0.80 -17.06
CA PRO A 76 -2.74 -0.45 -16.87
C PRO A 76 -2.57 1.05 -16.60
N LEU A 77 -1.54 1.40 -15.83
CA LEU A 77 -1.13 2.79 -15.65
C LEU A 77 -0.19 3.21 -16.78
N ASP A 78 -0.21 4.49 -17.15
CA ASP A 78 0.75 5.01 -18.12
C ASP A 78 2.15 5.18 -17.49
N LYS A 79 3.08 4.31 -17.87
CA LYS A 79 4.47 4.33 -17.40
C LYS A 79 5.18 5.68 -17.65
N LYS A 80 4.76 6.48 -18.65
CA LYS A 80 5.36 7.81 -18.92
C LYS A 80 5.09 8.83 -17.81
N LEU A 81 4.08 8.58 -16.97
CA LEU A 81 3.72 9.42 -15.82
C LEU A 81 4.35 8.93 -14.51
N ALA A 82 5.07 7.79 -14.54
CA ALA A 82 5.82 7.23 -13.42
C ALA A 82 7.14 8.00 -13.23
N ARG A 83 7.13 9.06 -12.41
CA ARG A 83 8.23 10.02 -12.23
C ARG A 83 8.61 10.17 -10.75
N GLY A 84 9.74 10.82 -10.50
CA GLY A 84 10.25 11.07 -9.15
C GLY A 84 10.79 9.80 -8.48
N LYS A 85 10.72 9.71 -7.15
CA LYS A 85 11.31 8.59 -6.40
C LYS A 85 10.63 7.26 -6.77
N ALA A 86 11.44 6.23 -7.02
CA ALA A 86 10.99 4.87 -7.32
C ALA A 86 10.64 4.04 -6.08
N VAL A 87 10.95 4.55 -4.89
CA VAL A 87 10.71 3.91 -3.59
C VAL A 87 9.81 4.80 -2.73
N GLN A 88 8.88 4.18 -2.00
CA GLN A 88 8.10 4.83 -0.96
C GLN A 88 8.80 4.64 0.39
N ASP A 89 9.23 5.75 0.98
CA ASP A 89 10.03 5.83 2.21
C ASP A 89 9.28 6.49 3.37
N SER A 90 8.01 6.86 3.18
CA SER A 90 7.16 7.50 4.19
C SER A 90 5.97 6.63 4.54
N PHE A 91 5.76 6.43 5.84
CA PHE A 91 4.71 5.59 6.40
C PHE A 91 3.70 6.44 7.17
N ILE A 92 2.41 6.14 7.00
CA ILE A 92 1.37 6.58 7.94
C ILE A 92 1.32 5.64 9.14
N ASN A 93 1.43 4.34 8.84
CA ASN A 93 1.62 3.28 9.82
C ASN A 93 2.82 2.45 9.39
N THR A 94 3.67 2.07 10.31
CA THR A 94 4.80 1.17 10.02
C THR A 94 4.31 -0.19 9.50
N ILE A 95 5.14 -0.96 8.82
CA ILE A 95 4.74 -2.30 8.31
C ILE A 95 4.21 -3.21 9.45
N PRO A 96 4.84 -3.27 10.65
CA PRO A 96 4.28 -4.01 11.78
C PRO A 96 2.88 -3.52 12.19
N GLU A 97 2.67 -2.20 12.29
CA GLU A 97 1.36 -1.63 12.62
C GLU A 97 0.30 -1.97 11.55
N GLN A 98 0.66 -1.89 10.27
CA GLN A 98 -0.24 -2.26 9.19
C GLN A 98 -0.67 -3.72 9.25
N LYS A 99 0.26 -4.63 9.57
CA LYS A 99 -0.05 -6.04 9.78
C LYS A 99 -1.02 -6.22 10.95
N LEU A 100 -0.81 -5.52 12.07
CA LEU A 100 -1.71 -5.54 13.21
C LEU A 100 -3.11 -5.03 12.85
N ILE A 101 -3.20 -3.91 12.11
CA ILE A 101 -4.47 -3.38 11.62
C ILE A 101 -5.20 -4.40 10.73
N LEU A 102 -4.49 -5.07 9.82
CA LEU A 102 -5.07 -6.10 8.95
C LEU A 102 -5.55 -7.33 9.72
N GLN A 103 -4.83 -7.74 10.78
CA GLN A 103 -5.23 -8.82 11.67
C GLN A 103 -6.52 -8.49 12.42
N ASN A 104 -6.58 -7.30 13.00
CA ASN A 104 -7.72 -6.84 13.78
C ASN A 104 -8.99 -6.63 12.94
N LYS A 105 -8.91 -6.68 11.60
CA LYS A 105 -10.08 -6.64 10.72
C LYS A 105 -10.85 -7.96 10.64
N GLY A 106 -10.32 -9.06 11.17
CA GLY A 106 -10.99 -10.36 11.15
C GLY A 106 -11.29 -10.86 9.72
N CYS A 107 -10.33 -10.73 8.81
CA CYS A 107 -10.46 -11.10 7.41
C CYS A 107 -9.38 -12.09 6.97
N ASP A 108 -9.50 -12.64 5.76
CA ASP A 108 -8.60 -13.69 5.24
C ASP A 108 -7.20 -13.19 4.82
N CYS A 109 -6.75 -12.03 5.31
CA CYS A 109 -5.40 -11.57 5.03
C CYS A 109 -4.38 -12.49 5.73
N LEU A 110 -3.42 -13.00 4.97
CA LEU A 110 -2.38 -13.92 5.42
C LEU A 110 -1.22 -13.21 6.13
N VAL A 111 -1.54 -12.22 6.96
CA VAL A 111 -0.57 -11.44 7.72
C VAL A 111 -0.20 -12.18 9.00
N LYS A 112 1.00 -12.78 9.05
CA LYS A 112 1.48 -13.46 10.27
C LYS A 112 1.69 -12.46 11.42
N PRO A 113 1.43 -12.85 12.68
CA PRO A 113 1.79 -12.04 13.83
C PRO A 113 3.28 -11.75 13.80
N PHE A 114 3.65 -10.48 14.03
CA PHE A 114 5.03 -10.14 14.30
C PHE A 114 5.39 -10.75 15.65
N LYS A 115 6.17 -11.84 15.65
CA LYS A 115 6.85 -12.26 16.88
C LYS A 115 7.89 -11.20 17.17
N ALA A 116 7.55 -10.21 18.00
CA ALA A 116 8.57 -9.40 18.63
C ALA A 116 9.52 -10.37 19.32
N SER A 117 10.80 -10.36 18.93
CA SER A 117 11.82 -11.04 19.71
C SER A 117 11.70 -10.52 21.14
N LEU A 118 11.39 -11.41 22.09
CA LEU A 118 11.50 -11.17 23.53
C LEU A 118 12.98 -10.92 23.87
N LYS A 119 13.46 -9.73 23.53
CA LYS A 119 14.73 -9.17 23.99
C LYS A 119 14.41 -7.71 24.33
N ASN A 120 13.71 -7.53 25.46
CA ASN A 120 13.65 -6.33 26.31
C ASN A 120 12.49 -6.43 27.32
N ALA A 121 12.38 -7.58 27.98
CA ALA A 121 11.50 -7.75 29.15
C ALA A 121 12.32 -8.27 30.35
N ILE A 122 13.54 -7.75 30.54
CA ILE A 122 14.33 -7.97 31.77
C ILE A 122 15.20 -6.72 32.03
N ILE A 123 14.62 -5.52 32.09
CA ILE A 123 15.24 -4.38 32.80
C ILE A 123 14.09 -3.47 33.29
N LYS A 124 13.47 -3.84 34.42
CA LYS A 124 12.74 -2.95 35.34
C LYS A 124 12.08 -3.77 36.46
N LEU A 125 12.86 -4.56 37.19
CA LEU A 125 12.51 -5.09 38.52
C LEU A 125 13.81 -5.49 39.26
N THR A 126 14.70 -4.52 39.43
CA THR A 126 15.77 -4.52 40.44
C THR A 126 15.95 -3.09 40.91
#